data_AF-A0A117SVS1-F1
#
_entry.id   AF-A0A117SVS1-F1
#
_cell.length_a   1.000
_cell.length_b   1.000
_cell.length_c   1.000
_cell.angle_alpha   90.00
_cell.angle_beta   90.00
_cell.angle_gamma   90.00
#
_symmetry.space_group_name_H-M   'P 1'
#
loop_
_entity.id
_entity.type
_entity.pdbx_description
1 polymer ?
#
loop_
_entity_poly.entity_id
_entity_poly.type
_entity_poly.pdbx_seq_one_letter_code
_entity_poly.pdbx_strand_id
1 'polypeptide(L)'
;MSSLEKLYDVMKELDEVVDMVDKRKKETEQELEAIVSSIKARISDDLNKKITQLINEHKASIDARTEEEVKKFMEANRKGIEKLIGNKDKVTEKAVHEVMALLGFS
;
A
#
# COMPACT_ATOMS: atom_id res chain seq x y z
N MET A 1 71.44 -20.02 25.70
CA MET A 1 70.00 -20.23 25.47
C MET A 1 69.80 -21.66 25.00
N SER A 2 69.16 -22.48 25.81
CA SER A 2 68.93 -23.90 25.48
C SER A 2 67.80 -24.04 24.45
N SER A 3 67.75 -25.16 23.74
CA SER A 3 66.67 -25.48 22.81
C SER A 3 65.29 -25.52 23.48
N LEU A 4 65.24 -25.79 24.79
CA LEU A 4 64.01 -25.84 25.58
C LEU A 4 63.46 -24.43 25.85
N GLU A 5 64.32 -23.46 26.16
CA GLU A 5 63.92 -22.06 26.39
C GLU A 5 63.30 -21.47 25.12
N LYS A 6 63.92 -21.72 23.95
CA LYS A 6 63.36 -21.29 22.66
C LYS A 6 62.00 -21.91 22.35
N LEU A 7 61.79 -23.17 22.74
CA LEU A 7 60.50 -23.83 22.56
C LEU A 7 59.41 -23.18 23.43
N TYR A 8 59.73 -22.84 24.68
CA TYR A 8 58.81 -22.15 25.57
C TYR A 8 58.42 -20.76 25.07
N ASP A 9 59.40 -19.98 24.57
CA ASP A 9 59.12 -18.67 24.00
C ASP A 9 58.20 -18.77 22.77
N VAL A 10 58.45 -19.73 21.88
CA VAL A 10 57.59 -19.97 20.70
C VAL A 10 56.18 -20.41 21.10
N MET A 11 56.04 -21.27 22.13
CA MET A 11 54.71 -21.67 22.63
C MET A 11 53.95 -20.48 23.22
N LYS A 12 54.64 -19.61 23.95
CA LYS A 12 54.03 -18.40 24.52
C LYS A 12 53.57 -17.43 23.43
N GLU A 13 54.40 -17.19 22.42
CA GLU A 13 54.01 -16.38 21.26
C GLU A 13 52.81 -16.99 20.52
N LEU A 14 52.76 -18.31 20.38
CA LEU A 14 51.63 -19.00 19.77
C LEU A 14 50.35 -18.80 20.57
N ASP A 15 50.39 -18.94 21.89
CA ASP A 15 49.23 -18.71 22.77
C ASP A 15 48.73 -17.26 22.65
N GLU A 16 49.64 -16.28 22.65
CA GLU A 16 49.28 -14.87 22.46
C GLU A 16 48.63 -14.62 21.09
N VAL A 17 49.12 -15.27 20.03
CA VAL A 17 48.52 -15.18 18.69
C VAL A 17 47.14 -15.83 18.65
N VAL A 18 46.95 -16.98 19.29
CA VAL A 18 45.65 -17.65 19.38
C VAL A 18 44.63 -16.75 20.10
N ASP A 19 45.01 -16.15 21.22
CA ASP A 19 44.16 -15.22 21.97
C ASP A 19 43.77 -13.99 21.14
N MET A 20 44.71 -13.44 20.37
CA MET A 20 44.43 -12.33 19.46
C MET A 20 43.45 -12.72 18.36
N VAL A 21 43.62 -13.89 17.76
CA VAL A 21 42.71 -14.41 16.71
C VAL A 21 41.31 -14.61 17.27
N ASP A 22 41.18 -15.21 18.46
CA ASP A 22 39.88 -15.43 19.10
C ASP A 22 39.18 -14.12 19.47
N LYS A 23 39.93 -13.13 19.95
CA LYS A 23 39.40 -11.79 20.20
C LYS A 23 38.91 -11.14 18.91
N ARG A 24 39.71 -11.19 17.85
CA ARG A 24 39.36 -10.60 16.55
C ARG A 24 38.14 -11.25 15.93
N LYS A 25 38.01 -12.57 16.10
CA LYS A 25 36.82 -13.32 15.67
C LYS A 25 35.57 -12.82 16.39
N LYS A 26 35.61 -12.67 17.72
CA LYS A 26 34.48 -12.15 18.51
C LYS A 26 34.11 -10.72 18.11
N GLU A 27 35.08 -9.84 17.91
CA GLU A 27 34.85 -8.47 17.42
C GLU A 27 34.14 -8.48 16.06
N THR A 28 34.62 -9.34 15.14
CA THR A 28 34.05 -9.46 13.80
C THR A 28 32.62 -10.03 13.83
N GLU A 29 32.35 -11.00 14.69
CA GLU A 29 31.01 -11.57 14.90
C GLU A 29 30.03 -10.50 15.42
N GLN A 30 30.45 -9.67 16.38
CA GLN A 30 29.65 -8.56 16.90
C GLN A 30 29.38 -7.48 15.84
N GLU A 31 30.38 -7.12 15.04
CA GLU A 31 30.22 -6.16 13.94
C GLU A 31 29.23 -6.69 12.88
N LEU A 32 29.34 -7.97 12.51
CA LEU A 32 28.40 -8.62 11.60
C LEU A 32 26.97 -8.61 12.15
N GLU A 33 26.78 -8.95 13.42
CA GLU A 33 25.47 -8.95 14.06
C GLU A 33 24.85 -7.54 14.10
N ALA A 34 25.68 -6.52 14.36
CA ALA A 34 25.25 -5.12 14.31
C ALA A 34 24.85 -4.69 12.90
N ILE A 35 25.62 -5.07 11.87
CA ILE A 35 25.30 -4.79 10.46
C ILE A 35 23.99 -5.47 10.07
N VAL A 36 23.82 -6.76 10.38
CA VAL A 36 22.60 -7.51 10.07
C VAL A 36 21.38 -6.89 10.76
N SER A 37 21.51 -6.50 12.02
CA SER A 37 20.44 -5.84 12.77
C SER A 37 20.06 -4.48 12.16
N SER A 38 21.06 -3.68 11.75
CA SER A 38 20.85 -2.40 11.07
C SER A 38 20.15 -2.57 9.71
N ILE A 39 20.58 -3.54 8.91
CA ILE A 39 19.95 -3.87 7.62
C ILE A 39 18.49 -4.29 7.84
N LYS A 40 18.23 -5.17 8.80
CA LYS A 40 16.87 -5.62 9.13
C LYS A 40 15.96 -4.46 9.53
N ALA A 41 16.46 -3.55 10.36
CA ALA A 41 15.70 -2.36 10.77
C ALA A 41 15.37 -1.45 9.57
N ARG A 42 16.34 -1.19 8.69
CA ARG A 42 16.13 -0.38 7.48
C ARG A 42 15.12 -1.01 6.53
N ILE A 43 15.27 -2.30 6.22
CA ILE A 43 14.33 -3.03 5.35
C ILE A 43 12.93 -2.98 5.96
N SER A 44 12.79 -3.17 7.28
CA SER A 44 11.48 -3.12 7.93
C SER A 44 10.84 -1.74 7.83
N ASP A 45 11.61 -0.66 7.99
CA ASP A 45 11.11 0.71 7.86
C ASP A 45 10.70 1.05 6.42
N ASP A 46 11.53 0.68 5.44
CA ASP A 46 11.25 0.90 4.02
C ASP A 46 10.01 0.11 3.57
N LEU A 47 9.86 -1.14 4.00
CA LEU A 47 8.67 -1.95 3.72
C LEU A 47 7.42 -1.32 4.35
N ASN A 48 7.49 -0.87 5.60
CA ASN A 48 6.36 -0.22 6.27
C ASN A 48 5.92 1.06 5.54
N LYS A 49 6.88 1.89 5.12
CA LYS A 49 6.61 3.08 4.31
C LYS A 49 5.96 2.73 2.99
N LYS A 50 6.48 1.70 2.29
CA LYS A 50 5.95 1.29 0.98
C LYS A 50 4.54 0.70 1.09
N ILE A 51 4.28 -0.13 2.10
CA ILE A 51 2.95 -0.67 2.38
C ILE A 51 1.97 0.47 2.69
N THR A 52 2.37 1.44 3.52
CA THR A 52 1.53 2.59 3.85
C THR A 52 1.20 3.44 2.62
N GLN A 53 2.20 3.68 1.77
CA GLN A 53 2.01 4.38 0.50
C GLN A 53 0.98 3.66 -0.39
N LEU A 54 1.16 2.34 -0.61
CA LEU A 54 0.25 1.54 -1.44
C LEU A 54 -1.18 1.51 -0.90
N ILE A 55 -1.35 1.40 0.43
CA ILE A 55 -2.67 1.44 1.05
C ILE A 55 -3.36 2.79 0.79
N ASN A 56 -2.62 3.90 0.92
CA ASN A 56 -3.16 5.24 0.68
C ASN A 56 -3.52 5.47 -0.79
N GLU A 57 -2.66 5.04 -1.72
CA GLU A 57 -2.94 5.09 -3.16
C GLU A 57 -4.18 4.27 -3.51
N HIS A 58 -4.33 3.08 -2.92
CA HIS A 58 -5.49 2.24 -3.15
C HIS A 58 -6.79 2.84 -2.61
N LYS A 59 -6.76 3.41 -1.40
CA LYS A 59 -7.92 4.14 -0.83
C LYS A 59 -8.34 5.30 -1.72
N ALA A 60 -7.40 6.15 -2.13
CA ALA A 60 -7.68 7.28 -3.01
C ALA A 60 -8.26 6.83 -4.36
N SER A 61 -7.77 5.72 -4.92
CA SER A 61 -8.30 5.15 -6.16
C SER A 61 -9.73 4.61 -5.99
N ILE A 62 -10.05 3.95 -4.88
CA ILE A 62 -11.41 3.48 -4.59
C ILE A 62 -12.36 4.66 -4.42
N ASP A 63 -11.95 5.68 -3.68
CA ASP A 63 -12.77 6.87 -3.44
C ASP A 63 -13.09 7.58 -4.76
N ALA A 64 -12.08 7.78 -5.61
CA ALA A 64 -12.27 8.38 -6.93
C ALA A 64 -13.18 7.53 -7.85
N ARG A 65 -13.01 6.20 -7.84
CA ARG A 65 -13.87 5.31 -8.66
C ARG A 65 -15.32 5.34 -8.18
N THR A 66 -15.51 5.34 -6.86
CA THR A 66 -16.84 5.40 -6.24
C THR A 66 -17.52 6.73 -6.57
N GLU A 67 -16.80 7.85 -6.48
CA GLU A 67 -17.33 9.17 -6.84
C GLU A 67 -17.75 9.22 -8.33
N GLU A 68 -16.95 8.64 -9.23
CA GLU A 68 -17.27 8.58 -10.66
C GLU A 68 -18.52 7.71 -10.93
N GLU A 69 -18.63 6.55 -10.28
CA GLU A 69 -19.81 5.67 -10.39
C GLU A 69 -21.08 6.36 -9.86
N VAL A 70 -21.01 7.03 -8.71
CA VAL A 70 -22.11 7.81 -8.15
C VAL A 70 -22.54 8.91 -9.11
N LYS A 71 -21.58 9.65 -9.69
CA LYS A 71 -21.88 10.70 -10.67
C LYS A 71 -22.58 10.16 -11.91
N LYS A 72 -22.10 9.04 -12.47
CA LYS A 72 -22.75 8.36 -13.61
C LYS A 72 -24.18 7.92 -13.28
N PHE A 73 -24.39 7.36 -12.08
CA PHE A 73 -25.71 6.93 -11.64
C PHE A 73 -26.67 8.12 -11.45
N MET A 74 -26.19 9.22 -10.87
CA MET A 74 -26.97 10.45 -10.73
C MET A 74 -27.37 11.04 -12.09
N GLU A 75 -26.44 11.10 -13.04
CA GLU A 75 -26.73 11.59 -14.41
C GLU A 75 -27.74 10.69 -15.14
N ALA A 76 -27.61 9.37 -15.00
CA ALA A 76 -28.56 8.41 -15.57
C ALA A 76 -29.95 8.57 -14.95
N ASN A 77 -30.05 8.69 -13.63
CA ASN A 77 -31.31 8.91 -12.93
C ASN A 77 -31.96 10.23 -13.33
N ARG A 78 -31.19 11.31 -13.44
CA ARG A 78 -31.70 12.61 -13.89
C ARG A 78 -32.33 12.51 -15.28
N LYS A 79 -31.63 11.88 -16.24
CA LYS A 79 -32.16 11.63 -17.58
C LYS A 79 -33.42 10.76 -17.56
N GLY A 80 -33.46 9.76 -16.67
CA GLY A 80 -34.62 8.91 -16.45
C GLY A 80 -35.84 9.70 -15.96
N ILE A 81 -35.65 10.59 -14.99
CA ILE A 81 -36.69 11.47 -14.44
C ILE A 81 -37.19 12.44 -15.52
N GLU A 82 -36.30 13.10 -16.26
CA GLU A 82 -36.68 14.01 -17.35
C GLU A 82 -37.53 13.28 -18.42
N LYS A 83 -37.17 12.04 -18.77
CA LYS A 83 -37.96 11.20 -19.67
C LYS A 83 -39.33 10.82 -19.10
N LEU A 84 -39.41 10.50 -17.81
CA LEU A 84 -40.68 10.21 -17.14
C LEU A 84 -41.61 11.43 -17.11
N ILE A 85 -41.06 12.61 -16.81
CA ILE A 85 -41.82 13.88 -16.84
C ILE A 85 -42.35 14.12 -18.26
N GLY A 86 -41.50 14.05 -19.29
CA GLY A 86 -41.94 14.24 -20.66
C GLY A 86 -42.99 13.22 -21.12
N ASN A 87 -42.89 11.97 -20.67
CA ASN A 87 -43.92 10.96 -20.94
C ASN A 87 -45.23 11.25 -20.20
N LYS A 88 -45.17 11.67 -18.94
CA LYS A 88 -46.34 12.09 -18.15
C LYS A 88 -47.06 13.23 -18.85
N ASP A 89 -46.33 14.24 -19.32
CA ASP A 89 -46.92 15.41 -19.99
C ASP A 89 -47.64 14.99 -21.27
N LYS A 90 -47.02 14.14 -22.10
CA LYS A 90 -47.67 13.58 -23.31
C LYS A 90 -48.94 12.78 -23.02
N VAL A 91 -48.90 11.93 -21.99
CA VAL A 91 -50.08 11.13 -21.60
C VAL A 91 -51.19 12.05 -21.08
N THR A 92 -50.83 13.08 -20.31
CA THR A 92 -51.78 14.06 -19.78
C THR A 92 -52.42 14.85 -20.92
N GLU A 93 -51.63 15.34 -21.87
CA GLU A 93 -52.11 16.07 -23.05
C GLU A 93 -53.07 15.22 -23.88
N LYS A 94 -52.72 13.95 -24.13
CA LYS A 94 -53.59 13.02 -24.83
C LYS A 94 -54.91 12.79 -24.08
N ALA A 95 -54.85 12.55 -22.77
CA ALA A 95 -56.05 12.35 -21.95
C ALA A 95 -56.95 13.60 -21.93
N VAL A 96 -56.36 14.79 -21.84
CA VAL A 96 -57.10 16.07 -21.93
C VAL A 96 -57.78 16.20 -23.29
N HIS A 97 -57.08 15.90 -24.39
CA HIS A 97 -57.65 15.95 -25.72
C HIS A 97 -58.82 14.96 -25.89
N GLU A 98 -58.67 13.72 -25.41
CA GLU A 98 -59.74 12.71 -25.46
C GLU A 98 -60.98 13.16 -24.67
N VAL A 99 -60.79 13.75 -23.48
CA VAL A 99 -61.90 14.29 -22.68
C VAL A 99 -62.59 15.48 -23.37
N MET A 100 -61.82 16.40 -23.95
CA MET A 100 -62.40 17.55 -24.66
C MET A 100 -63.23 17.11 -25.87
N ALA A 101 -62.75 16.11 -26.62
CA ALA A 101 -63.49 15.53 -27.73
C ALA A 101 -64.80 14.86 -27.29
N LEU A 102 -64.80 14.13 -26.15
CA LEU A 102 -66.01 13.54 -25.57
C LEU A 102 -67.02 14.59 -25.10
N LEU A 103 -66.54 15.76 -24.67
CA LEU A 103 -67.38 16.89 -24.26
C LEU A 103 -67.88 17.73 -25.44
N GLY A 104 -67.53 17.37 -26.68
CA GLY A 104 -67.98 18.06 -27.90
C GLY A 104 -67.20 19.33 -28.23
N PHE A 105 -66.05 19.56 -27.59
CA PHE A 105 -65.11 20.60 -27.97
C PHE A 105 -64.13 20.00 -29.00
N SER A 106 -64.21 20.45 -30.25
CA SER A 106 -63.27 20.10 -31.34
C SER A 106 -62.25 21.20 -31.56
#